data_AF-A0A5J6V8D3-F1
#
_entry.id   AF-A0A5J6V8D3-F1
#
_cell.length_a   1.000
_cell.length_b   1.000
_cell.length_c   1.000
_cell.angle_alpha   90.00
_cell.angle_beta   90.00
_cell.angle_gamma   90.00
#
_symmetry.space_group_name_H-M   'P 1'
#
loop_
_entity.id
_entity.type
_entity.pdbx_description
1 polymer ?
#
loop_
_entity_poly.entity_id
_entity_poly.type
_entity_poly.pdbx_seq_one_letter_code
_entity_poly.pdbx_strand_id
1 'polypeptide(L)'
;MPRTRPGGGSVPAVLAVFAAAGFAMGQTLSRLPAVRDQLDAGPGELGLALMGMGAGSLLAMPFSGRLVDRFGSRAVVSVTVVLACLGWASVAVAPSVPVLLATLVLTGVNVGVWDVTMNIQGAHVERRRARAWMPQFHAGFSGGAVLGAGSGALAAHLGIGLVQLPVLAALAAVVGVVGARHFVREDDDDAGDAQGPEGAAQAHDQSPARPGITRPEVLIGLVALAAALAEGAANDWLALLLVDVHRAPEAFGALTLTAFNLTMMVGRLLGGPATDRFGRDVVVRTGGVLAVLGILVVVLVPSLTLALLGGLLWGLGISTIFPAAMSAAGEVPGRGNRAITVVSTIAYGAFLFGAPAIGLLAEWAGLDRALFLVVGFLALMVLLAPVMKVAGYGDMSLTLRPPTAADEAAMRRMHEQLAEEGFQFLLADGPWPHVLAQIEWESRGVGLPEGRVPADFLVAEVDGQPVGRVSIRHRLNDFLLQEGGHIGYAVAPEFRRRGYATEIVREAVKRLAALGVDRVLITCDDGNHASAGTIEKAGGVLEDVRPTAAGPAKRRYWIQAR
;
A
#
# COMPACT_ATOMS: atom_id res chain seq x y z
N MET A 1 -38.89 1.73 3.80
CA MET A 1 -37.64 2.15 4.46
C MET A 1 -36.54 2.26 3.40
N PRO A 2 -35.84 3.40 3.31
CA PRO A 2 -34.81 3.58 2.29
C PRO A 2 -33.60 2.72 2.60
N ARG A 3 -33.14 1.94 1.61
CA ARG A 3 -31.89 1.18 1.64
C ARG A 3 -30.72 2.15 1.82
N THR A 4 -30.15 2.19 3.02
CA THR A 4 -28.85 2.82 3.26
C THR A 4 -27.80 1.98 2.53
N ARG A 5 -27.19 2.55 1.49
CA ARG A 5 -25.98 1.99 0.87
C ARG A 5 -24.91 1.87 1.97
N PRO A 6 -24.16 0.77 2.08
CA PRO A 6 -23.04 0.70 3.01
C PRO A 6 -22.03 1.77 2.60
N GLY A 7 -21.87 2.80 3.43
CA GLY A 7 -21.04 3.97 3.18
C GLY A 7 -19.56 3.62 3.26
N GLY A 8 -19.04 2.95 2.23
CA GLY A 8 -17.60 2.75 2.06
C GLY A 8 -16.95 4.07 1.66
N GLY A 9 -16.02 4.58 2.47
CA GLY A 9 -15.12 5.65 2.02
C GLY A 9 -14.52 5.28 0.66
N SER A 10 -14.63 6.19 -0.29
CA SER A 10 -14.57 5.85 -1.70
C SER A 10 -13.23 6.31 -2.26
N VAL A 11 -12.55 5.47 -3.05
CA VAL A 11 -11.37 5.82 -3.85
C VAL A 11 -11.39 7.27 -4.41
N PRO A 12 -12.52 7.80 -4.93
CA PRO A 12 -12.66 9.20 -5.30
C PRO A 12 -12.28 10.24 -4.23
N ALA A 13 -12.58 9.98 -2.96
CA ALA A 13 -12.27 10.88 -1.85
C ALA A 13 -10.76 11.01 -1.62
N VAL A 14 -10.03 9.88 -1.61
CA VAL A 14 -8.56 9.89 -1.49
C VAL A 14 -7.94 10.50 -2.74
N LEU A 15 -8.43 10.14 -3.94
CA LEU A 15 -7.99 10.77 -5.20
C LEU A 15 -8.14 12.30 -5.18
N ALA A 16 -9.27 12.81 -4.68
CA ALA A 16 -9.51 14.25 -4.60
C ALA A 16 -8.52 14.94 -3.66
N VAL A 17 -8.14 14.31 -2.55
CA VAL A 17 -7.14 14.85 -1.62
C VAL A 17 -5.74 14.86 -2.23
N PHE A 18 -5.34 13.79 -2.93
CA PHE A 18 -4.07 13.77 -3.67
C PHE A 18 -4.05 14.83 -4.79
N ALA A 19 -5.14 14.94 -5.55
CA ALA A 19 -5.26 15.95 -6.60
C ALA A 19 -5.22 17.39 -6.05
N ALA A 20 -5.86 17.65 -4.91
CA ALA A 20 -5.78 18.95 -4.23
C ALA A 20 -4.34 19.30 -3.80
N ALA A 21 -3.58 18.33 -3.30
CA ALA A 21 -2.17 18.51 -2.92
C ALA A 21 -1.32 18.90 -4.15
N GLY A 22 -1.43 18.12 -5.22
CA GLY A 22 -0.74 18.42 -6.48
C GLY A 22 -1.12 19.78 -7.03
N PHE A 23 -2.42 20.10 -7.06
CA PHE A 23 -2.95 21.36 -7.58
C PHE A 23 -2.45 22.58 -6.79
N ALA A 24 -2.47 22.53 -5.45
CA ALA A 24 -1.98 23.61 -4.60
C ALA A 24 -0.47 23.88 -4.80
N MET A 25 0.32 22.82 -4.99
CA MET A 25 1.73 22.94 -5.30
C MET A 25 1.95 23.51 -6.72
N GLY A 26 1.34 22.90 -7.73
CA GLY A 26 1.55 23.25 -9.14
C GLY A 26 1.16 24.70 -9.48
N GLN A 27 0.04 25.19 -8.93
CA GLN A 27 -0.39 26.58 -9.15
C GLN A 27 0.64 27.60 -8.64
N THR A 28 1.33 27.29 -7.53
CA THR A 28 2.28 28.21 -6.92
C THR A 28 3.64 28.13 -7.61
N LEU A 29 4.12 26.91 -7.86
CA LEU A 29 5.43 26.70 -8.50
C LEU A 29 5.49 27.32 -9.91
N SER A 30 4.41 27.22 -10.69
CA SER A 30 4.31 27.87 -12.00
C SER A 30 4.37 29.41 -11.95
N ARG A 31 4.23 30.01 -10.76
CA ARG A 31 4.26 31.46 -10.52
C ARG A 31 5.50 31.94 -9.80
N LEU A 32 6.48 31.07 -9.55
CA LEU A 32 7.74 31.45 -8.92
C LEU A 32 8.46 32.62 -9.59
N PRO A 33 8.49 32.77 -10.93
CA PRO A 33 9.09 33.95 -11.55
C PRO A 33 8.42 35.25 -11.09
N ALA A 34 7.08 35.29 -11.01
CA ALA A 34 6.36 36.47 -10.55
C ALA A 34 6.56 36.74 -9.05
N VAL A 35 6.70 35.70 -8.23
CA VAL A 35 7.03 35.84 -6.79
C VAL A 35 8.44 36.39 -6.62
N ARG A 36 9.41 35.88 -7.39
CA ARG A 36 10.79 36.39 -7.42
C ARG A 36 10.81 37.87 -7.76
N ASP A 37 10.13 38.25 -8.84
CA ASP A 37 10.13 39.62 -9.34
C ASP A 37 9.41 40.58 -8.37
N GLN A 38 8.38 40.13 -7.64
CA GLN A 38 7.72 40.92 -6.58
C GLN A 38 8.67 41.23 -5.41
N LEU A 39 9.56 40.29 -5.08
CA LEU A 39 10.47 40.38 -3.94
C LEU A 39 11.83 40.98 -4.28
N ASP A 40 12.07 41.28 -5.58
CA ASP A 40 13.40 41.61 -6.13
C ASP A 40 14.47 40.58 -5.69
N ALA A 41 14.08 39.31 -5.63
CA ALA A 41 14.89 38.26 -5.03
C ALA A 41 15.92 37.70 -6.01
N GLY A 42 17.14 37.49 -5.53
CA GLY A 42 18.16 36.74 -6.27
C GLY A 42 17.83 35.25 -6.40
N PRO A 43 18.42 34.53 -7.38
CA PRO A 43 18.21 33.09 -7.52
C PRO A 43 18.56 32.27 -6.27
N GLY A 44 19.65 32.61 -5.58
CA GLY A 44 20.07 31.92 -4.35
C GLY A 44 19.12 32.15 -3.17
N GLU A 45 18.58 33.36 -3.05
CA GLU A 45 17.59 33.71 -2.03
C GLU A 45 16.27 32.96 -2.23
N LEU A 46 15.78 32.90 -3.46
CA LEU A 46 14.59 32.12 -3.81
C LEU A 46 14.82 30.63 -3.60
N GLY A 47 15.99 30.11 -3.96
CA GLY A 47 16.39 28.73 -3.72
C GLY A 47 16.36 28.37 -2.23
N LEU A 48 16.95 29.22 -1.38
CA LEU A 48 16.93 29.03 0.08
C LEU A 48 15.49 29.04 0.63
N ALA A 49 14.64 29.96 0.16
CA ALA A 49 13.23 30.02 0.55
C ALA A 49 12.50 28.71 0.21
N LEU A 50 12.70 28.18 -0.99
CA LEU A 50 12.12 26.91 -1.45
C LEU A 50 12.61 25.70 -0.64
N MET A 51 13.90 25.67 -0.26
CA MET A 51 14.44 24.63 0.63
C MET A 51 13.72 24.61 1.99
N GLY A 52 13.22 25.77 2.44
CA GLY A 52 12.42 25.88 3.66
C GLY A 52 11.22 24.94 3.68
N MET A 53 10.53 24.78 2.54
CA MET A 53 9.41 23.85 2.43
C MET A 53 9.84 22.40 2.67
N GLY A 54 10.91 21.96 2.02
CA GLY A 54 11.45 20.61 2.22
C GLY A 54 11.88 20.36 3.67
N ALA A 55 12.55 21.34 4.28
CA ALA A 55 12.96 21.26 5.69
C ALA A 55 11.76 21.16 6.65
N GLY A 56 10.74 21.99 6.44
CA GLY A 56 9.50 21.95 7.23
C GLY A 56 8.79 20.60 7.12
N SER A 57 8.67 20.04 5.91
CA SER A 57 8.07 18.72 5.70
C SER A 57 8.85 17.63 6.43
N LEU A 58 10.18 17.57 6.24
CA LEU A 58 11.02 16.54 6.83
C LEU A 58 10.99 16.55 8.37
N LEU A 59 10.93 17.74 8.98
CA LEU A 59 10.82 17.90 10.43
C LEU A 59 9.47 17.41 10.98
N ALA A 60 8.38 17.59 10.22
CA ALA A 60 7.03 17.27 10.68
C ALA A 60 6.65 15.79 10.46
N MET A 61 7.16 15.18 9.38
CA MET A 61 6.79 13.83 8.96
C MET A 61 6.87 12.78 10.08
N PRO A 62 7.94 12.68 10.89
CA PRO A 62 8.08 11.68 11.96
C PRO A 62 6.95 11.67 13.00
N PHE A 63 6.18 12.76 13.10
CA PHE A 63 5.10 12.92 14.06
C PHE A 63 3.71 12.60 13.48
N SER A 64 3.59 12.49 12.15
CA SER A 64 2.31 12.33 11.44
C SER A 64 1.55 11.09 11.89
N GLY A 65 2.20 9.93 11.98
CA GLY A 65 1.56 8.69 12.45
C GLY A 65 0.92 8.85 13.83
N ARG A 66 1.60 9.49 14.79
CA ARG A 66 1.05 9.74 16.13
C ARG A 66 -0.15 10.68 16.11
N LEU A 67 -0.14 11.68 15.23
CA LEU A 67 -1.29 12.57 15.05
C LEU A 67 -2.49 11.81 14.51
N VAL A 68 -2.27 10.91 13.55
CA VAL A 68 -3.33 10.05 13.00
C VAL A 68 -3.84 9.08 14.06
N ASP A 69 -2.97 8.42 14.81
CA ASP A 69 -3.38 7.50 15.89
C ASP A 69 -4.21 8.22 16.97
N ARG A 70 -3.96 9.53 17.20
CA ARG A 70 -4.64 10.32 18.22
C ARG A 70 -5.95 10.96 17.75
N PHE A 71 -5.99 11.48 16.53
CA PHE A 71 -7.06 12.34 16.02
C PHE A 71 -7.78 11.77 14.79
N GLY A 72 -7.27 10.70 14.21
CA GLY A 72 -7.74 10.08 12.98
C GLY A 72 -7.32 10.83 11.72
N SER A 73 -7.15 10.11 10.61
CA SER A 73 -6.67 10.70 9.33
C SER A 73 -7.59 11.80 8.79
N ARG A 74 -8.90 11.67 8.98
CA ARG A 74 -9.89 12.68 8.56
C ARG A 74 -9.63 14.04 9.22
N ALA A 75 -9.46 14.08 10.53
CA ALA A 75 -9.26 15.35 11.24
C ALA A 75 -7.90 15.96 10.89
N VAL A 76 -6.86 15.13 10.88
CA VAL A 76 -5.49 15.56 10.54
C VAL A 76 -5.42 16.15 9.14
N VAL A 77 -5.97 15.48 8.12
CA VAL A 77 -6.00 16.02 6.74
C VAL A 77 -6.85 17.27 6.65
N SER A 78 -8.03 17.31 7.29
CA SER A 78 -8.90 18.49 7.22
C SER A 78 -8.20 19.76 7.74
N VAL A 79 -7.40 19.63 8.81
CA VAL A 79 -6.64 20.76 9.37
C VAL A 79 -5.43 21.09 8.50
N THR A 80 -4.61 20.09 8.18
CA THR A 80 -3.33 20.29 7.47
C THR A 80 -3.53 20.77 6.03
N VAL A 81 -4.57 20.31 5.33
CA VAL A 81 -4.97 20.84 4.01
C VAL A 81 -5.24 22.34 4.07
N VAL A 82 -6.05 22.79 5.05
CA VAL A 82 -6.40 24.20 5.18
C VAL A 82 -5.16 25.03 5.50
N LEU A 83 -4.36 24.60 6.47
CA LEU A 83 -3.14 25.30 6.85
C LEU A 83 -2.09 25.35 5.72
N ALA A 84 -1.91 24.25 4.98
CA ALA A 84 -1.05 24.22 3.81
C ALA A 84 -1.55 25.17 2.71
N CYS A 85 -2.86 25.17 2.42
CA CYS A 85 -3.44 26.07 1.43
C CYS A 85 -3.36 27.55 1.86
N LEU A 86 -3.49 27.87 3.15
CA LEU A 86 -3.24 29.21 3.67
C LEU A 86 -1.77 29.61 3.50
N GLY A 87 -0.85 28.66 3.71
CA GLY A 87 0.57 28.82 3.42
C GLY A 87 0.83 29.17 1.96
N TRP A 88 0.31 28.36 1.03
CA TRP A 88 0.40 28.61 -0.41
C TRP A 88 -0.23 29.93 -0.83
N ALA A 89 -1.39 30.29 -0.27
CA ALA A 89 -2.05 31.57 -0.49
C ALA A 89 -1.19 32.76 -0.05
N SER A 90 -0.52 32.63 1.10
CA SER A 90 0.28 33.70 1.69
C SER A 90 1.57 34.02 0.91
N VAL A 91 2.00 33.13 0.02
CA VAL A 91 3.12 33.39 -0.91
C VAL A 91 2.85 34.63 -1.78
N ALA A 92 1.60 34.89 -2.16
CA ALA A 92 1.22 36.05 -2.98
C ALA A 92 1.46 37.42 -2.32
N VAL A 93 1.55 37.44 -0.99
CA VAL A 93 1.62 38.67 -0.19
C VAL A 93 2.88 38.71 0.69
N ALA A 94 3.84 37.83 0.45
CA ALA A 94 5.11 37.87 1.15
C ALA A 94 5.82 39.21 0.87
N PRO A 95 6.21 39.98 1.90
CA PRO A 95 6.83 41.30 1.73
C PRO A 95 8.35 41.23 1.55
N SER A 96 8.98 40.08 1.85
CA SER A 96 10.42 39.89 1.79
C SER A 96 10.78 38.40 1.71
N VAL A 97 12.01 38.09 1.25
CA VAL A 97 12.53 36.72 1.19
C VAL A 97 12.53 36.01 2.56
N PRO A 98 12.94 36.62 3.69
CA PRO A 98 12.88 35.94 4.99
C PRO A 98 11.45 35.56 5.40
N VAL A 99 10.46 36.40 5.08
CA VAL A 99 9.05 36.07 5.35
C VAL A 99 8.59 34.94 4.42
N LEU A 100 8.97 34.95 3.14
CA LEU A 100 8.70 33.84 2.22
C LEU A 100 9.29 32.53 2.73
N LEU A 101 10.55 32.54 3.19
CA LEU A 101 11.20 31.37 3.79
C LEU A 101 10.41 30.84 5.00
N ALA A 102 10.06 31.70 5.95
CA ALA A 102 9.29 31.31 7.12
C ALA A 102 7.91 30.74 6.73
N THR A 103 7.23 31.39 5.79
CA THR A 103 5.97 30.92 5.20
C THR A 103 6.14 29.52 4.59
N LEU A 104 7.17 29.30 3.79
CA LEU A 104 7.41 28.02 3.13
C LEU A 104 7.79 26.93 4.14
N VAL A 105 8.54 27.24 5.20
CA VAL A 105 8.79 26.29 6.30
C VAL A 105 7.48 25.85 6.97
N LEU A 106 6.62 26.80 7.34
CA LEU A 106 5.33 26.49 7.97
C LEU A 106 4.39 25.75 7.00
N THR A 107 4.40 26.12 5.72
CA THR A 107 3.67 25.41 4.66
C THR A 107 4.19 23.99 4.55
N GLY A 108 5.51 23.80 4.53
CA GLY A 108 6.21 22.53 4.50
C GLY A 108 5.81 21.60 5.63
N VAL A 109 5.72 22.09 6.86
CA VAL A 109 5.23 21.31 8.03
C VAL A 109 3.86 20.72 7.73
N ASN A 110 2.93 21.53 7.26
CA ASN A 110 1.56 21.09 6.97
C ASN A 110 1.49 20.18 5.74
N VAL A 111 2.25 20.47 4.68
CA VAL A 111 2.36 19.62 3.49
C VAL A 111 2.93 18.25 3.84
N GLY A 112 3.95 18.18 4.71
CA GLY A 112 4.55 16.92 5.13
C GLY A 112 3.58 16.04 5.92
N VAL A 113 2.83 16.63 6.87
CA VAL A 113 1.81 15.88 7.62
C VAL A 113 0.63 15.49 6.74
N TRP A 114 0.19 16.38 5.84
CA TRP A 114 -0.84 16.07 4.85
C TRP A 114 -0.42 14.89 3.98
N ASP A 115 0.78 14.92 3.40
CA ASP A 115 1.30 13.87 2.52
C ASP A 115 1.33 12.50 3.21
N VAL A 116 1.93 12.41 4.40
CA VAL A 116 1.98 11.13 5.13
C VAL A 116 0.57 10.64 5.46
N THR A 117 -0.32 11.53 5.87
CA THR A 117 -1.68 11.14 6.28
C THR A 117 -2.54 10.69 5.10
N MET A 118 -2.43 11.33 3.93
CA MET A 118 -3.15 10.87 2.74
C MET A 118 -2.62 9.52 2.24
N ASN A 119 -1.32 9.24 2.36
CA ASN A 119 -0.74 7.93 2.06
C ASN A 119 -1.20 6.86 3.07
N ILE A 120 -1.31 7.18 4.37
CA ILE A 120 -1.91 6.31 5.38
C ILE A 120 -3.34 5.91 4.98
N GLN A 121 -4.16 6.89 4.61
CA GLN A 121 -5.54 6.65 4.24
C GLN A 121 -5.64 5.90 2.89
N GLY A 122 -4.75 6.19 1.94
CA GLY A 122 -4.61 5.42 0.70
C GLY A 122 -4.32 3.94 0.97
N ALA A 123 -3.38 3.64 1.87
CA ALA A 123 -3.01 2.27 2.23
C ALA A 123 -4.17 1.56 2.92
N HIS A 124 -4.93 2.27 3.77
CA HIS A 124 -6.13 1.74 4.39
C HIS A 124 -7.21 1.39 3.34
N VAL A 125 -7.44 2.25 2.33
CA VAL A 125 -8.35 1.97 1.21
C VAL A 125 -7.91 0.75 0.39
N GLU A 126 -6.61 0.61 0.11
CA GLU A 126 -6.06 -0.56 -0.60
C GLU A 126 -6.32 -1.86 0.16
N ARG A 127 -6.03 -1.89 1.47
CA ARG A 127 -6.25 -3.06 2.32
C ARG A 127 -7.72 -3.46 2.34
N ARG A 128 -8.64 -2.51 2.54
CA ARG A 128 -10.09 -2.81 2.55
C ARG A 128 -10.62 -3.33 1.22
N ARG A 129 -10.02 -2.90 0.11
CA ARG A 129 -10.45 -3.31 -1.24
C ARG A 129 -9.69 -4.51 -1.78
N ALA A 130 -8.62 -4.95 -1.11
CA ALA A 130 -7.70 -5.99 -1.56
C ALA A 130 -7.20 -5.77 -3.00
N ARG A 131 -6.89 -4.52 -3.34
CA ARG A 131 -6.45 -4.09 -4.69
C ARG A 131 -5.47 -2.93 -4.61
N ALA A 132 -4.53 -2.88 -5.55
CA ALA A 132 -3.56 -1.80 -5.69
C ALA A 132 -4.22 -0.53 -6.28
N TRP A 133 -4.24 0.54 -5.48
CA TRP A 133 -4.77 1.86 -5.80
C TRP A 133 -3.76 3.00 -5.57
N MET A 134 -2.70 2.77 -4.78
CA MET A 134 -1.71 3.79 -4.46
C MET A 134 -1.08 4.44 -5.68
N PRO A 135 -0.70 3.68 -6.74
CA PRO A 135 -0.22 4.29 -7.98
C PRO A 135 -1.23 5.28 -8.58
N GLN A 136 -2.52 4.92 -8.61
CA GLN A 136 -3.58 5.78 -9.13
C GLN A 136 -3.83 7.01 -8.24
N PHE A 137 -3.68 6.89 -6.91
CA PHE A 137 -3.72 8.06 -6.02
C PHE A 137 -2.63 9.08 -6.35
N HIS A 138 -1.40 8.60 -6.56
CA HIS A 138 -0.28 9.43 -7.03
C HIS A 138 -0.48 9.95 -8.46
N ALA A 139 -1.18 9.23 -9.33
CA ALA A 139 -1.63 9.77 -10.62
C ALA A 139 -2.58 10.95 -10.44
N GLY A 140 -3.47 10.89 -9.44
CA GLY A 140 -4.32 12.01 -9.03
C GLY A 140 -3.52 13.24 -8.62
N PHE A 141 -2.46 13.06 -7.83
CA PHE A 141 -1.51 14.13 -7.51
C PHE A 141 -0.86 14.72 -8.76
N SER A 142 -0.35 13.89 -9.67
CA SER A 142 0.23 14.35 -10.94
C SER A 142 -0.76 15.15 -11.77
N GLY A 143 -1.99 14.65 -11.94
CA GLY A 143 -3.05 15.35 -12.66
C GLY A 143 -3.40 16.69 -12.02
N GLY A 144 -3.48 16.73 -10.68
CA GLY A 144 -3.63 17.96 -9.92
C GLY A 144 -2.51 18.96 -10.18
N ALA A 145 -1.26 18.54 -10.11
CA ALA A 145 -0.09 19.38 -10.35
C ALA A 145 -0.06 19.97 -11.77
N VAL A 146 -0.40 19.18 -12.78
CA VAL A 146 -0.52 19.65 -14.17
C VAL A 146 -1.63 20.69 -14.31
N LEU A 147 -2.81 20.45 -13.73
CA LEU A 147 -3.91 21.42 -13.75
C LEU A 147 -3.57 22.71 -13.00
N GLY A 148 -2.90 22.59 -11.85
CA GLY A 148 -2.41 23.72 -11.08
C GLY A 148 -1.42 24.55 -11.87
N ALA A 149 -0.37 23.93 -12.41
CA ALA A 149 0.63 24.61 -13.23
C ALA A 149 0.03 25.27 -14.48
N GLY A 150 -0.90 24.57 -15.15
CA GLY A 150 -1.64 25.09 -16.30
C GLY A 150 -2.48 26.32 -15.95
N SER A 151 -3.16 26.31 -14.79
CA SER A 151 -3.92 27.47 -14.32
C SER A 151 -3.02 28.68 -14.03
N GLY A 152 -1.85 28.47 -13.40
CA GLY A 152 -0.89 29.54 -13.11
C GLY A 152 -0.26 30.12 -14.39
N ALA A 153 0.06 29.26 -15.35
CA ALA A 153 0.55 29.66 -16.67
C ALA A 153 -0.51 30.45 -17.45
N LEU A 154 -1.77 30.00 -17.45
CA LEU A 154 -2.87 30.72 -18.10
C LEU A 154 -3.06 32.11 -17.49
N ALA A 155 -3.05 32.22 -16.17
CA ALA A 155 -3.11 33.51 -15.51
C ALA A 155 -1.90 34.41 -15.83
N ALA A 156 -0.71 33.84 -16.02
CA ALA A 156 0.47 34.62 -16.41
C ALA A 156 0.28 35.19 -17.81
N HIS A 157 -0.21 34.37 -18.73
CA HIS A 157 -0.55 34.76 -20.10
C HIS A 157 -1.62 35.86 -20.13
N LEU A 158 -2.63 35.77 -19.27
CA LEU A 158 -3.71 36.76 -19.16
C LEU A 158 -3.32 38.02 -18.37
N GLY A 159 -2.09 38.13 -17.87
CA GLY A 159 -1.64 39.26 -17.05
C GLY A 159 -2.27 39.33 -15.65
N ILE A 160 -2.87 38.24 -15.18
CA ILE A 160 -3.39 38.13 -13.81
C ILE A 160 -2.21 38.02 -12.84
N GLY A 161 -2.19 38.91 -11.84
CA GLY A 161 -1.19 38.93 -10.78
C GLY A 161 -1.28 37.73 -9.83
N LEU A 162 -0.56 37.81 -8.70
CA LEU A 162 -0.50 36.72 -7.71
C LEU A 162 -1.79 36.51 -6.91
N VAL A 163 -2.82 37.35 -7.11
CA VAL A 163 -4.16 37.21 -6.49
C VAL A 163 -4.84 35.87 -6.80
N GLN A 164 -4.43 35.19 -7.87
CA GLN A 164 -4.93 33.85 -8.17
C GLN A 164 -4.56 32.81 -7.10
N LEU A 165 -3.41 32.95 -6.43
CA LEU A 165 -2.92 31.95 -5.48
C LEU A 165 -3.88 31.77 -4.31
N PRO A 166 -4.34 32.82 -3.59
CA PRO A 166 -5.33 32.65 -2.54
C PRO A 166 -6.66 32.07 -3.04
N VAL A 167 -7.13 32.45 -4.25
CA VAL A 167 -8.39 31.97 -4.80
C VAL A 167 -8.33 30.47 -5.10
N LEU A 168 -7.29 30.04 -5.80
CA LEU A 168 -7.13 28.65 -6.21
C LEU A 168 -6.69 27.77 -5.04
N ALA A 169 -5.93 28.29 -4.07
CA ALA A 169 -5.64 27.60 -2.82
C ALA A 169 -6.91 27.38 -1.97
N ALA A 170 -7.84 28.34 -1.95
CA ALA A 170 -9.14 28.15 -1.29
C ALA A 170 -9.96 27.03 -1.96
N LEU A 171 -9.94 26.95 -3.30
CA LEU A 171 -10.57 25.84 -4.03
C LEU A 171 -9.94 24.50 -3.65
N ALA A 172 -8.61 24.41 -3.63
CA ALA A 172 -7.89 23.20 -3.21
C ALA A 172 -8.25 22.80 -1.77
N ALA A 173 -8.35 23.77 -0.86
CA ALA A 173 -8.75 23.53 0.52
C ALA A 173 -10.17 22.95 0.62
N VAL A 174 -11.13 23.51 -0.12
CA VAL A 174 -12.51 23.00 -0.17
C VAL A 174 -12.54 21.57 -0.68
N VAL A 175 -11.88 21.29 -1.81
CA VAL A 175 -11.82 19.93 -2.39
C VAL A 175 -11.17 18.95 -1.42
N GLY A 176 -10.04 19.32 -0.81
CA GLY A 176 -9.33 18.47 0.14
C GLY A 176 -10.13 18.20 1.41
N VAL A 177 -10.78 19.21 2.00
CA VAL A 177 -11.64 19.04 3.19
C VAL A 177 -12.88 18.21 2.88
N VAL A 178 -13.54 18.46 1.74
CA VAL A 178 -14.70 17.66 1.32
C VAL A 178 -14.29 16.21 1.04
N GLY A 179 -13.13 15.99 0.41
CA GLY A 179 -12.53 14.66 0.24
C GLY A 179 -12.28 13.97 1.59
N ALA A 180 -11.60 14.65 2.51
CA ALA A 180 -11.30 14.13 3.85
C ALA A 180 -12.55 13.75 4.66
N ARG A 181 -13.66 14.49 4.51
CA ARG A 181 -14.95 14.16 5.16
C ARG A 181 -15.51 12.81 4.74
N HIS A 182 -15.17 12.34 3.53
CA HIS A 182 -15.60 11.07 2.95
C HIS A 182 -14.51 9.99 3.00
N PHE A 183 -13.46 10.20 3.79
CA PHE A 183 -12.49 9.16 4.09
C PHE A 183 -13.17 7.95 4.75
N VAL A 184 -12.55 6.81 4.53
CA VAL A 184 -12.92 5.58 5.23
C VAL A 184 -12.67 5.79 6.73
N ARG A 185 -13.64 5.43 7.57
CA ARG A 185 -13.44 5.50 9.02
C ARG A 185 -12.46 4.43 9.46
N GLU A 186 -11.43 4.84 10.20
CA GLU A 186 -10.45 3.93 10.79
C GLU A 186 -11.12 3.00 11.84
N ASP A 187 -12.21 3.47 12.49
CA ASP A 187 -13.00 2.72 13.49
C ASP A 187 -13.82 1.53 12.92
N ASP A 188 -14.09 1.51 11.61
CA ASP A 188 -14.93 0.46 10.99
C ASP A 188 -14.23 -0.91 10.89
N ASP A 189 -12.97 -1.02 11.33
CA ASP A 189 -12.31 -2.31 11.51
C ASP A 189 -12.73 -2.99 12.85
N ASP A 190 -13.26 -2.23 13.83
CA ASP A 190 -13.70 -2.70 15.17
C ASP A 190 -15.22 -2.58 15.43
N ALA A 191 -15.97 -1.79 14.64
CA ALA A 191 -17.36 -1.42 14.96
C ALA A 191 -18.48 -2.18 14.22
N GLY A 192 -18.17 -3.31 13.58
CA GLY A 192 -19.18 -4.18 12.97
C GLY A 192 -19.54 -5.34 13.90
N ASP A 193 -20.73 -5.25 14.54
CA ASP A 193 -21.43 -6.28 15.35
C ASP A 193 -21.21 -6.35 16.87
N ALA A 194 -20.77 -5.28 17.53
CA ALA A 194 -20.93 -5.16 18.99
C ALA A 194 -22.26 -4.45 19.35
N GLN A 195 -23.41 -5.10 19.13
CA GLN A 195 -24.68 -4.68 19.75
C GLN A 195 -24.79 -5.30 21.15
N GLY A 196 -24.17 -4.66 22.14
CA GLY A 196 -24.28 -5.03 23.56
C GLY A 196 -23.79 -3.89 24.48
N PRO A 197 -24.60 -3.38 25.44
CA PRO A 197 -24.25 -2.19 26.23
C PRO A 197 -23.13 -2.34 27.29
N GLU A 198 -22.38 -3.45 27.32
CA GLU A 198 -21.42 -3.73 28.41
C GLU A 198 -19.95 -3.93 27.94
N GLY A 199 -19.67 -3.78 26.63
CA GLY A 199 -18.33 -3.97 26.04
C GLY A 199 -17.34 -2.80 26.16
N ALA A 200 -17.70 -1.72 26.86
CA ALA A 200 -16.92 -0.46 26.86
C ALA A 200 -15.59 -0.51 27.65
N ALA A 201 -15.21 -1.66 28.22
CA ALA A 201 -14.00 -1.80 29.04
C ALA A 201 -12.90 -2.71 28.45
N GLN A 202 -13.08 -3.28 27.24
CA GLN A 202 -12.14 -4.28 26.69
C GLN A 202 -11.65 -4.00 25.25
N ALA A 203 -11.85 -2.79 24.74
CA ALA A 203 -11.28 -2.38 23.45
C ALA A 203 -9.88 -1.77 23.62
N HIS A 204 -8.85 -2.61 23.76
CA HIS A 204 -7.44 -2.24 23.56
C HIS A 204 -6.58 -3.51 23.32
N ASP A 205 -6.76 -4.18 22.18
CA ASP A 205 -5.73 -5.12 21.68
C ASP A 205 -4.81 -4.38 20.68
N GLN A 206 -4.16 -3.33 21.18
CA GLN A 206 -2.97 -2.77 20.57
C GLN A 206 -1.78 -3.53 21.16
N SER A 207 -1.27 -4.54 20.47
CA SER A 207 0.07 -5.05 20.77
C SER A 207 1.03 -3.85 20.89
N PRO A 208 1.79 -3.69 21.99
CA PRO A 208 2.55 -2.48 22.25
C PRO A 208 3.51 -2.23 21.09
N ALA A 209 3.38 -1.05 20.47
CA ALA A 209 4.24 -0.62 19.38
C ALA A 209 5.71 -0.79 19.80
N ARG A 210 6.41 -1.75 19.18
CA ARG A 210 7.82 -2.01 19.51
C ARG A 210 8.62 -0.70 19.38
N PRO A 211 9.34 -0.27 20.43
CA PRO A 211 10.15 0.93 20.34
C PRO A 211 11.25 0.75 19.27
N GLY A 212 11.52 1.81 18.50
CA GLY A 212 12.59 1.82 17.49
C GLY A 212 12.12 1.78 16.03
N ILE A 213 13.08 1.83 15.12
CA ILE A 213 12.91 1.64 13.68
C ILE A 213 13.31 0.20 13.35
N THR A 214 12.51 -0.49 12.56
CA THR A 214 12.71 -1.90 12.19
C THR A 214 13.44 -2.03 10.85
N ARG A 215 14.08 -3.18 10.63
CA ARG A 215 14.77 -3.48 9.37
C ARG A 215 13.86 -3.35 8.12
N PRO A 216 12.61 -3.85 8.10
CA PRO A 216 11.72 -3.66 6.95
C PRO A 216 11.44 -2.19 6.65
N GLU A 217 11.20 -1.36 7.67
CA GLU A 217 10.96 0.09 7.49
C GLU A 217 12.17 0.79 6.84
N VAL A 218 13.39 0.45 7.25
CA VAL A 218 14.61 1.02 6.63
C VAL A 218 14.75 0.57 5.19
N LEU A 219 14.58 -0.72 4.91
CA LEU A 219 14.75 -1.26 3.56
C LEU A 219 13.70 -0.71 2.58
N ILE A 220 12.44 -0.64 2.98
CA ILE A 220 11.37 0.00 2.19
C ILE A 220 11.64 1.50 2.05
N GLY A 221 12.13 2.15 3.11
CA GLY A 221 12.57 3.54 3.09
C GLY A 221 13.67 3.79 2.06
N LEU A 222 14.66 2.91 1.94
CA LEU A 222 15.73 3.00 0.94
C LEU A 222 15.20 2.82 -0.50
N VAL A 223 14.22 1.95 -0.71
CA VAL A 223 13.52 1.80 -2.00
C VAL A 223 12.80 3.11 -2.37
N ALA A 224 12.07 3.69 -1.42
CA ALA A 224 11.36 4.96 -1.62
C ALA A 224 12.31 6.14 -1.83
N LEU A 225 13.43 6.19 -1.10
CA LEU A 225 14.51 7.17 -1.25
C LEU A 225 15.11 7.13 -2.64
N ALA A 226 15.41 5.93 -3.17
CA ALA A 226 15.95 5.79 -4.52
C ALA A 226 14.98 6.32 -5.58
N ALA A 227 13.67 6.06 -5.42
CA ALA A 227 12.65 6.59 -6.31
C ALA A 227 12.54 8.12 -6.22
N ALA A 228 12.51 8.68 -5.00
CA ALA A 228 12.44 10.11 -4.77
C ALA A 228 13.68 10.84 -5.28
N LEU A 229 14.88 10.25 -5.09
CA LEU A 229 16.13 10.79 -5.64
C LEU A 229 16.13 10.78 -7.16
N ALA A 230 15.64 9.70 -7.78
CA ALA A 230 15.53 9.62 -9.23
C ALA A 230 14.49 10.60 -9.80
N GLU A 231 13.35 10.78 -9.15
CA GLU A 231 12.36 11.77 -9.55
C GLU A 231 12.89 13.20 -9.37
N GLY A 232 13.51 13.51 -8.23
CA GLY A 232 14.14 14.81 -7.98
C GLY A 232 15.24 15.13 -8.99
N ALA A 233 16.14 14.17 -9.24
CA ALA A 233 17.22 14.35 -10.20
C ALA A 233 16.72 14.65 -11.62
N ALA A 234 15.60 14.05 -12.04
CA ALA A 234 15.00 14.37 -13.33
C ALA A 234 14.45 15.80 -13.36
N ASN A 235 13.74 16.22 -12.31
CA ASN A 235 13.18 17.57 -12.22
C ASN A 235 14.25 18.66 -12.22
N ASP A 236 15.38 18.42 -11.55
CA ASP A 236 16.42 19.43 -11.37
C ASP A 236 17.43 19.45 -12.55
N TRP A 237 17.76 18.27 -13.10
CA TRP A 237 18.94 18.13 -13.96
C TRP A 237 18.65 17.58 -15.37
N LEU A 238 17.51 16.93 -15.64
CA LEU A 238 17.27 16.31 -16.95
C LEU A 238 17.25 17.33 -18.09
N ALA A 239 16.58 18.47 -17.88
CA ALA A 239 16.53 19.53 -18.89
C ALA A 239 17.92 20.13 -19.16
N LEU A 240 18.69 20.40 -18.10
CA LEU A 240 20.06 20.91 -18.20
C LEU A 240 20.98 19.92 -18.91
N LEU A 241 20.89 18.63 -18.58
CA LEU A 241 21.67 17.59 -19.24
C LEU A 241 21.42 17.54 -20.75
N LEU A 242 20.17 17.70 -21.19
CA LEU A 242 19.85 17.69 -22.62
C LEU A 242 20.37 18.94 -23.35
N VAL A 243 20.27 20.11 -22.73
CA VAL A 243 20.73 21.36 -23.33
C VAL A 243 22.26 21.44 -23.33
N ASP A 244 22.90 21.19 -22.18
CA ASP A 244 24.33 21.44 -22.00
C ASP A 244 25.20 20.29 -22.52
N VAL A 245 24.76 19.04 -22.34
CA VAL A 245 25.53 17.85 -22.77
C VAL A 245 25.12 17.39 -24.16
N HIS A 246 23.81 17.27 -24.42
CA HIS A 246 23.30 16.80 -25.72
C HIS A 246 23.05 17.91 -26.75
N ARG A 247 23.33 19.17 -26.40
CA ARG A 247 23.20 20.34 -27.29
C ARG A 247 21.79 20.51 -27.86
N ALA A 248 20.78 20.09 -27.11
CA ALA A 248 19.38 20.30 -27.48
C ALA A 248 19.03 21.80 -27.48
N PRO A 249 18.12 22.25 -28.35
CA PRO A 249 17.55 23.59 -28.23
C PRO A 249 16.89 23.78 -26.86
N GLU A 250 16.98 24.96 -26.26
CA GLU A 250 16.47 25.22 -24.90
C GLU A 250 15.00 24.81 -24.69
N ALA A 251 14.16 25.05 -25.71
CA ALA A 251 12.75 24.66 -25.70
C ALA A 251 12.53 23.14 -25.53
N PHE A 252 13.48 22.30 -25.97
CA PHE A 252 13.41 20.85 -25.82
C PHE A 252 13.63 20.39 -24.38
N GLY A 253 14.36 21.13 -23.55
CA GLY A 253 14.55 20.79 -22.14
C GLY A 253 13.22 20.76 -21.38
N ALA A 254 12.43 21.83 -21.51
CA ALA A 254 11.11 21.93 -20.89
C ALA A 254 10.10 20.92 -21.45
N LEU A 255 10.10 20.70 -22.77
CA LEU A 255 9.25 19.69 -23.41
C LEU A 255 9.58 18.27 -22.93
N THR A 256 10.86 17.96 -22.71
CA THR A 256 11.28 16.63 -22.26
C THR A 256 10.88 16.38 -20.83
N LEU A 257 11.04 17.37 -19.93
CA LEU A 257 10.56 17.25 -18.57
C LEU A 257 9.03 17.09 -18.52
N THR A 258 8.31 17.79 -19.39
CA THR A 258 6.85 17.61 -19.56
C THR A 258 6.52 16.19 -20.00
N ALA A 259 7.23 15.67 -21.01
CA ALA A 259 7.02 14.30 -21.50
C ALA A 259 7.41 13.24 -20.45
N PHE A 260 8.48 13.45 -19.70
CA PHE A 260 8.86 12.64 -18.53
C PHE A 260 7.71 12.57 -17.53
N ASN A 261 7.16 13.71 -17.12
CA ASN A 261 6.04 13.77 -16.18
C ASN A 261 4.76 13.10 -16.73
N LEU A 262 4.50 13.21 -18.04
CA LEU A 262 3.39 12.50 -18.69
C LEU A 262 3.60 10.97 -18.67
N THR A 263 4.80 10.49 -19.01
CA THR A 263 5.10 9.04 -18.93
C THR A 263 5.01 8.50 -17.52
N MET A 264 5.42 9.30 -16.53
CA MET A 264 5.24 8.98 -15.12
C MET A 264 3.75 8.90 -14.74
N MET A 265 2.93 9.85 -15.18
CA MET A 265 1.49 9.82 -14.95
C MET A 265 0.84 8.56 -15.58
N VAL A 266 1.21 8.24 -16.82
CA VAL A 266 0.75 7.02 -17.50
C VAL A 266 1.16 5.76 -16.74
N GLY A 267 2.42 5.69 -16.30
CA GLY A 267 2.91 4.58 -15.48
C GLY A 267 2.15 4.44 -14.15
N ARG A 268 1.85 5.55 -13.48
CA ARG A 268 1.03 5.59 -12.25
C ARG A 268 -0.41 5.10 -12.49
N LEU A 269 -1.04 5.46 -13.61
CA LEU A 269 -2.39 5.00 -13.97
C LEU A 269 -2.44 3.49 -14.26
N LEU A 270 -1.41 2.97 -14.94
CA LEU A 270 -1.29 1.55 -15.29
C LEU A 270 -0.72 0.70 -14.13
N GLY A 271 -0.09 1.34 -13.15
CA GLY A 271 0.67 0.71 -12.08
C GLY A 271 -0.16 -0.17 -11.15
N GLY A 272 -1.38 0.27 -10.80
CA GLY A 272 -2.29 -0.53 -9.97
C GLY A 272 -2.68 -1.85 -10.65
N PRO A 273 -3.29 -1.83 -11.86
CA PRO A 273 -3.59 -3.04 -12.61
C PRO A 273 -2.38 -3.95 -12.88
N ALA A 274 -1.20 -3.36 -13.15
CA ALA A 274 0.03 -4.12 -13.31
C ALA A 274 0.45 -4.81 -12.00
N THR A 275 0.35 -4.11 -10.87
CA THR A 275 0.65 -4.66 -9.54
C THR A 275 -0.32 -5.78 -9.16
N ASP A 276 -1.62 -5.58 -9.39
CA ASP A 276 -2.66 -6.60 -9.18
C ASP A 276 -2.38 -7.88 -10.00
N ARG A 277 -1.83 -7.74 -11.22
CA ARG A 277 -1.61 -8.86 -12.15
C ARG A 277 -0.27 -9.58 -11.97
N PHE A 278 0.81 -8.83 -11.77
CA PHE A 278 2.18 -9.36 -11.82
C PHE A 278 2.88 -9.39 -10.46
N GLY A 279 2.32 -8.74 -9.44
CA GLY A 279 2.95 -8.59 -8.14
C GLY A 279 3.80 -7.32 -8.02
N ARG A 280 3.84 -6.75 -6.81
CA ARG A 280 4.50 -5.47 -6.51
C ARG A 280 6.01 -5.53 -6.68
N ASP A 281 6.65 -6.60 -6.24
CA ASP A 281 8.10 -6.80 -6.37
C ASP A 281 8.53 -6.89 -7.83
N VAL A 282 7.78 -7.61 -8.67
CA VAL A 282 8.04 -7.71 -10.11
C VAL A 282 7.91 -6.34 -10.77
N VAL A 283 6.83 -5.61 -10.50
CA VAL A 283 6.59 -4.27 -11.09
C VAL A 283 7.65 -3.25 -10.65
N VAL A 284 8.03 -3.25 -9.37
CA VAL A 284 9.10 -2.37 -8.85
C VAL A 284 10.44 -2.72 -9.49
N ARG A 285 10.77 -4.01 -9.60
CA ARG A 285 12.04 -4.47 -10.17
C ARG A 285 12.14 -4.15 -11.66
N THR A 286 11.10 -4.42 -12.44
CA THR A 286 11.08 -4.13 -13.88
C THR A 286 11.10 -2.62 -14.14
N GLY A 287 10.34 -1.84 -13.38
CA GLY A 287 10.37 -0.38 -13.43
C GLY A 287 11.75 0.18 -13.08
N GLY A 288 12.40 -0.35 -12.04
CA GLY A 288 13.76 0.01 -11.65
C GLY A 288 14.80 -0.28 -12.73
N VAL A 289 14.76 -1.47 -13.33
CA VAL A 289 15.65 -1.82 -14.46
C VAL A 289 15.40 -0.88 -15.64
N LEU A 290 14.14 -0.60 -15.96
CA LEU A 290 13.79 0.32 -17.04
C LEU A 290 14.34 1.73 -16.79
N ALA A 291 14.25 2.21 -15.55
CA ALA A 291 14.78 3.51 -15.15
C ALA A 291 16.31 3.57 -15.21
N VAL A 292 17.00 2.53 -14.73
CA VAL A 292 18.45 2.40 -14.83
C VAL A 292 18.89 2.44 -16.30
N LEU A 293 18.26 1.63 -17.16
CA LEU A 293 18.56 1.62 -18.58
C LEU A 293 18.26 2.97 -19.23
N GLY A 294 17.15 3.61 -18.87
CA GLY A 294 16.80 4.95 -19.34
C GLY A 294 17.89 5.97 -19.03
N ILE A 295 18.31 6.08 -17.77
CA ILE A 295 19.36 7.00 -17.33
C ILE A 295 20.70 6.67 -18.01
N LEU A 296 21.08 5.39 -18.09
CA LEU A 296 22.31 4.97 -18.76
C LEU A 296 22.31 5.35 -20.25
N VAL A 297 21.17 5.23 -20.94
CA VAL A 297 21.03 5.70 -22.32
C VAL A 297 21.22 7.21 -22.40
N VAL A 298 20.60 7.97 -21.48
CA VAL A 298 20.76 9.44 -21.46
C VAL A 298 22.22 9.84 -21.22
N VAL A 299 22.94 9.14 -20.35
CA VAL A 299 24.30 9.53 -19.94
C VAL A 299 25.38 9.02 -20.90
N LEU A 300 25.26 7.78 -21.39
CA LEU A 300 26.35 7.12 -22.11
C LEU A 300 26.26 7.24 -23.64
N VAL A 301 25.07 7.53 -24.17
CA VAL A 301 24.84 7.48 -25.62
C VAL A 301 24.82 8.90 -26.19
N PRO A 302 25.75 9.27 -27.08
CA PRO A 302 25.82 10.62 -27.66
C PRO A 302 24.80 10.80 -28.79
N SER A 303 23.52 10.68 -28.47
CA SER A 303 22.40 10.85 -29.41
C SER A 303 21.22 11.49 -28.70
N LEU A 304 20.85 12.70 -29.13
CA LEU A 304 19.72 13.44 -28.58
C LEU A 304 18.43 12.62 -28.62
N THR A 305 18.13 11.94 -29.73
CA THR A 305 16.92 11.12 -29.86
C THR A 305 16.90 9.98 -28.84
N LEU A 306 18.03 9.29 -28.64
CA LEU A 306 18.10 8.21 -27.67
C LEU A 306 18.06 8.75 -26.23
N ALA A 307 18.67 9.90 -25.96
CA ALA A 307 18.57 10.56 -24.66
C ALA A 307 17.13 10.96 -24.32
N LEU A 308 16.37 11.46 -25.29
CA LEU A 308 14.93 11.74 -25.12
C LEU A 308 14.16 10.45 -24.77
N LEU A 309 14.35 9.38 -25.55
CA LEU A 309 13.72 8.09 -25.26
C LEU A 309 14.13 7.55 -23.89
N GLY A 310 15.40 7.68 -23.51
CA GLY A 310 15.92 7.30 -22.20
C GLY A 310 15.26 8.08 -21.06
N GLY A 311 15.02 9.38 -21.24
CA GLY A 311 14.25 10.20 -20.31
C GLY A 311 12.80 9.72 -20.15
N LEU A 312 12.14 9.34 -21.24
CA LEU A 312 10.78 8.77 -21.19
C LEU A 312 10.75 7.40 -20.47
N LEU A 313 11.74 6.55 -20.73
CA LEU A 313 11.90 5.26 -20.04
C LEU A 313 12.19 5.45 -18.55
N TRP A 314 12.97 6.47 -18.21
CA TRP A 314 13.24 6.86 -16.82
C TRP A 314 11.93 7.23 -16.10
N GLY A 315 11.14 8.14 -16.66
CA GLY A 315 9.87 8.57 -16.06
C GLY A 315 8.87 7.43 -15.89
N LEU A 316 8.72 6.59 -16.93
CA LEU A 316 7.86 5.40 -16.87
C LEU A 316 8.35 4.41 -15.80
N GLY A 317 9.65 4.13 -15.76
CA GLY A 317 10.27 3.15 -14.89
C GLY A 317 10.13 3.46 -13.39
N ILE A 318 10.33 4.73 -13.00
CA ILE A 318 10.26 5.10 -11.57
C ILE A 318 8.84 5.31 -11.03
N SER A 319 7.87 5.41 -11.95
CA SER A 319 6.53 5.94 -11.69
C SER A 319 5.76 5.26 -10.55
N THR A 320 5.92 3.94 -10.39
CA THR A 320 5.20 3.12 -9.42
C THR A 320 6.00 2.78 -8.17
N ILE A 321 7.29 3.10 -8.12
CA ILE A 321 8.19 2.62 -7.07
C ILE A 321 7.86 3.27 -5.73
N PHE A 322 7.71 4.60 -5.70
CA PHE A 322 7.33 5.31 -4.48
C PHE A 322 5.92 4.93 -3.99
N PRO A 323 4.86 4.92 -4.83
CA PRO A 323 3.55 4.42 -4.42
C PRO A 323 3.58 2.99 -3.87
N ALA A 324 4.31 2.09 -4.53
CA ALA A 324 4.48 0.72 -4.07
C ALA A 324 5.13 0.68 -2.67
N ALA A 325 6.12 1.54 -2.40
CA ALA A 325 6.78 1.64 -1.10
C ALA A 325 5.82 2.09 0.00
N MET A 326 4.90 3.01 -0.29
CA MET A 326 3.86 3.41 0.66
C MET A 326 2.88 2.27 0.96
N SER A 327 2.47 1.51 -0.07
CA SER A 327 1.65 0.30 0.12
C SER A 327 2.38 -0.74 0.99
N ALA A 328 3.66 -1.01 0.71
CA ALA A 328 4.46 -1.98 1.47
C ALA A 328 4.65 -1.54 2.93
N ALA A 329 4.91 -0.25 3.14
CA ALA A 329 5.01 0.32 4.48
C ALA A 329 3.70 0.14 5.26
N GLY A 330 2.55 0.30 4.61
CA GLY A 330 1.23 0.06 5.20
C GLY A 330 0.90 -1.40 5.53
N GLU A 331 1.74 -2.35 5.11
CA GLU A 331 1.59 -3.79 5.36
C GLU A 331 2.59 -4.33 6.40
N VAL A 332 3.50 -3.51 6.92
CA VAL A 332 4.52 -3.98 7.88
C VAL A 332 3.82 -4.46 9.18
N PRO A 333 3.95 -5.75 9.56
CA PRO A 333 3.21 -6.31 10.68
C PRO A 333 3.49 -5.61 12.01
N GLY A 334 2.42 -5.30 12.75
CA GLY A 334 2.52 -4.70 14.10
C GLY A 334 3.08 -3.27 14.11
N ARG A 335 3.15 -2.58 12.97
CA ARG A 335 3.64 -1.19 12.87
C ARG A 335 2.57 -0.15 12.61
N GLY A 336 1.48 -0.52 11.94
CA GLY A 336 0.39 0.41 11.60
C GLY A 336 0.89 1.66 10.86
N ASN A 337 0.38 2.83 11.25
CA ASN A 337 0.68 4.12 10.62
C ASN A 337 2.15 4.56 10.74
N ARG A 338 2.88 3.99 11.71
CA ARG A 338 4.28 4.32 11.99
C ARG A 338 5.22 3.93 10.85
N ALA A 339 4.99 2.79 10.21
CA ALA A 339 5.86 2.33 9.13
C ALA A 339 5.82 3.28 7.93
N ILE A 340 4.63 3.72 7.52
CA ILE A 340 4.44 4.74 6.46
C ILE A 340 5.18 6.02 6.85
N THR A 341 5.02 6.48 8.09
CA THR A 341 5.71 7.69 8.59
C THR A 341 7.23 7.59 8.47
N VAL A 342 7.84 6.46 8.89
CA VAL A 342 9.28 6.26 8.81
C VAL A 342 9.75 6.22 7.36
N VAL A 343 9.07 5.44 6.51
CA VAL A 343 9.41 5.30 5.09
C VAL A 343 9.31 6.63 4.36
N SER A 344 8.24 7.41 4.56
CA SER A 344 8.08 8.75 3.99
C SER A 344 9.19 9.70 4.45
N THR A 345 9.54 9.68 5.74
CA THR A 345 10.63 10.53 6.28
C THR A 345 11.96 10.20 5.61
N ILE A 346 12.30 8.91 5.47
CA ILE A 346 13.53 8.49 4.79
C ILE A 346 13.49 8.97 3.34
N ALA A 347 12.39 8.73 2.62
CA ALA A 347 12.26 9.07 1.21
C ALA A 347 12.40 10.57 0.93
N TYR A 348 11.75 11.41 1.75
CA TYR A 348 11.80 12.87 1.60
C TYR A 348 13.18 13.48 1.87
N GLY A 349 14.07 12.75 2.54
CA GLY A 349 15.48 13.12 2.64
C GLY A 349 16.12 13.32 1.26
N ALA A 350 15.68 12.59 0.23
CA ALA A 350 16.18 12.76 -1.14
C ALA A 350 15.88 14.13 -1.73
N PHE A 351 14.72 14.75 -1.44
CA PHE A 351 14.40 16.07 -1.98
C PHE A 351 15.24 17.18 -1.35
N LEU A 352 15.60 17.02 -0.07
CA LEU A 352 16.42 18.03 0.63
C LEU A 352 17.91 17.89 0.30
N PHE A 353 18.41 16.65 0.25
CA PHE A 353 19.85 16.39 0.11
C PHE A 353 20.27 15.97 -1.30
N GLY A 354 19.34 15.51 -2.14
CA GLY A 354 19.61 14.96 -3.47
C GLY A 354 20.14 16.00 -4.44
N ALA A 355 19.42 17.11 -4.64
CA ALA A 355 19.84 18.15 -5.58
C ALA A 355 21.20 18.76 -5.20
N PRO A 356 21.47 19.15 -3.93
CA PRO A 356 22.79 19.63 -3.53
C PRO A 356 23.89 18.57 -3.72
N ALA A 357 23.63 17.31 -3.38
CA ALA A 357 24.61 16.24 -3.56
C ALA A 357 24.98 16.03 -5.04
N ILE A 358 23.98 16.02 -5.93
CA ILE A 358 24.19 15.89 -7.38
C ILE A 358 24.90 17.12 -7.94
N GLY A 359 24.54 18.34 -7.50
CA GLY A 359 25.18 19.58 -7.93
C GLY A 359 26.66 19.63 -7.57
N LEU A 360 27.01 19.33 -6.31
CA LEU A 360 28.40 19.19 -5.87
C LEU A 360 29.12 18.09 -6.66
N LEU A 361 28.42 16.98 -6.93
CA LEU A 361 28.95 15.90 -7.76
C LEU A 361 29.16 16.30 -9.23
N ALA A 362 28.44 17.30 -9.73
CA ALA A 362 28.53 17.75 -11.10
C ALA A 362 29.70 18.75 -11.29
N GLU A 363 30.01 19.58 -10.28
CA GLU A 363 31.08 20.58 -10.35
C GLU A 363 32.47 19.96 -10.64
N TRP A 364 32.82 18.88 -9.96
CA TRP A 364 34.12 18.20 -10.09
C TRP A 364 34.19 17.12 -11.19
N ALA A 365 33.07 16.52 -11.60
CA ALA A 365 33.05 15.32 -12.44
C ALA A 365 32.21 15.45 -13.71
N GLY A 366 31.41 16.51 -13.84
CA GLY A 366 30.41 16.67 -14.90
C GLY A 366 29.04 16.13 -14.50
N LEU A 367 27.99 16.75 -15.05
CA LEU A 367 26.59 16.42 -14.72
C LEU A 367 26.18 15.01 -15.20
N ASP A 368 26.69 14.60 -16.35
CA ASP A 368 26.54 13.25 -16.91
C ASP A 368 27.07 12.19 -15.94
N ARG A 369 28.26 12.42 -15.36
CA ARG A 369 28.86 11.51 -14.38
C ARG A 369 28.17 11.54 -13.03
N ALA A 370 27.67 12.70 -12.60
CA ALA A 370 26.95 12.84 -11.33
C ALA A 370 25.70 11.94 -11.26
N LEU A 371 25.01 11.70 -12.39
CA LEU A 371 23.83 10.84 -12.45
C LEU A 371 24.11 9.35 -12.21
N PHE A 372 25.36 8.90 -12.22
CA PHE A 372 25.70 7.54 -11.76
C PHE A 372 25.36 7.31 -10.28
N LEU A 373 25.28 8.39 -9.48
CA LEU A 373 24.75 8.30 -8.13
C LEU A 373 23.32 7.74 -8.14
N VAL A 374 22.45 8.31 -8.98
CA VAL A 374 21.06 7.89 -9.12
C VAL A 374 20.98 6.46 -9.64
N VAL A 375 21.80 6.10 -10.62
CA VAL A 375 21.92 4.73 -11.13
C VAL A 375 22.29 3.76 -10.00
N GLY A 376 23.24 4.10 -9.14
CA GLY A 376 23.64 3.28 -8.00
C GLY A 376 22.50 3.04 -7.00
N PHE A 377 21.75 4.09 -6.66
CA PHE A 377 20.58 3.97 -5.78
C PHE A 377 19.46 3.13 -6.41
N LEU A 378 19.18 3.30 -7.71
CA LEU A 378 18.19 2.48 -8.41
C LEU A 378 18.65 1.02 -8.56
N ALA A 379 19.93 0.76 -8.79
CA ALA A 379 20.49 -0.59 -8.82
C ALA A 379 20.36 -1.27 -7.45
N LEU A 380 20.69 -0.56 -6.36
CA LEU A 380 20.46 -1.04 -5.00
C LEU A 380 18.98 -1.32 -4.76
N MET A 381 18.09 -0.42 -5.18
CA MET A 381 16.65 -0.61 -5.07
C MET A 381 16.17 -1.86 -5.84
N VAL A 382 16.67 -2.11 -7.05
CA VAL A 382 16.37 -3.33 -7.83
C VAL A 382 16.75 -4.60 -7.07
N LEU A 383 17.87 -4.57 -6.34
CA LEU A 383 18.29 -5.67 -5.47
C LEU A 383 17.42 -5.81 -4.22
N LEU A 384 16.95 -4.68 -3.68
CA LEU A 384 16.07 -4.63 -2.51
C LEU A 384 14.59 -4.89 -2.85
N ALA A 385 14.20 -4.86 -4.12
CA ALA A 385 12.82 -5.06 -4.58
C ALA A 385 12.08 -6.28 -3.97
N PRO A 386 12.73 -7.41 -3.65
CA PRO A 386 12.06 -8.52 -2.94
C PRO A 386 11.47 -8.15 -1.56
N VAL A 387 12.00 -7.10 -0.89
CA VAL A 387 11.41 -6.58 0.37
C VAL A 387 10.01 -6.00 0.14
N MET A 388 9.70 -5.65 -1.11
CA MET A 388 8.42 -5.12 -1.54
C MET A 388 7.41 -6.21 -1.86
N LYS A 389 7.73 -7.50 -1.68
CA LYS A 389 6.71 -8.54 -1.82
C LYS A 389 5.53 -8.17 -0.95
N VAL A 390 4.37 -8.02 -1.58
CA VAL A 390 3.10 -8.13 -0.86
C VAL A 390 3.18 -9.45 -0.13
N ALA A 391 2.72 -9.53 1.11
CA ALA A 391 2.30 -10.81 1.67
C ALA A 391 1.15 -11.31 0.79
N GLY A 392 1.48 -11.83 -0.39
CA GLY A 392 0.55 -12.53 -1.23
C GLY A 392 0.03 -13.67 -0.39
N TYR A 393 -1.24 -14.01 -0.57
CA TYR A 393 -1.87 -15.10 0.15
C TYR A 393 -1.15 -16.46 0.02
N GLY A 394 -0.05 -16.58 -0.75
CA GLY A 394 0.82 -17.75 -0.85
C GLY A 394 2.27 -17.57 -0.37
N ASP A 395 2.63 -16.47 0.31
CA ASP A 395 3.92 -16.32 1.03
C ASP A 395 3.67 -16.04 2.53
N MET A 396 2.53 -16.50 3.02
CA MET A 396 2.32 -16.62 4.44
C MET A 396 3.05 -17.87 4.92
N SER A 397 3.76 -17.77 6.03
CA SER A 397 4.32 -18.91 6.77
C SER A 397 3.20 -19.73 7.45
N LEU A 398 2.09 -20.00 6.73
CA LEU A 398 1.01 -20.82 7.26
C LEU A 398 1.51 -22.26 7.33
N THR A 399 1.68 -22.75 8.55
CA THR A 399 2.08 -24.13 8.78
C THR A 399 0.90 -24.91 9.32
N LEU A 400 0.73 -26.13 8.80
CA LEU A 400 -0.21 -27.11 9.34
C LEU A 400 0.57 -28.07 10.23
N ARG A 401 0.31 -28.04 11.53
CA ARG A 401 0.99 -28.91 12.50
C ARG A 401 0.02 -29.56 13.48
N PRO A 402 0.38 -30.71 14.08
CA PRO A 402 -0.41 -31.27 15.17
C PRO A 402 -0.56 -30.28 16.33
N PRO A 403 -1.71 -30.28 17.02
CA PRO A 403 -1.89 -29.50 18.25
C PRO A 403 -0.96 -30.01 19.36
N THR A 404 -0.56 -29.09 20.23
CA THR A 404 0.31 -29.31 21.38
C THR A 404 -0.38 -28.88 22.67
N ALA A 405 0.26 -29.13 23.82
CA ALA A 405 -0.24 -28.65 25.11
C ALA A 405 -0.39 -27.10 25.17
N ALA A 406 0.45 -26.36 24.44
CA ALA A 406 0.42 -24.89 24.43
C ALA A 406 -0.79 -24.30 23.69
N ASP A 407 -1.44 -25.09 22.83
CA ASP A 407 -2.53 -24.60 21.98
C ASP A 407 -3.90 -24.60 22.70
N GLU A 408 -4.01 -25.22 23.89
CA GLU A 408 -5.30 -25.42 24.59
C GLU A 408 -6.12 -24.14 24.69
N ALA A 409 -5.51 -23.08 25.22
CA ALA A 409 -6.21 -21.82 25.46
C ALA A 409 -6.70 -21.18 24.16
N ALA A 410 -5.87 -21.21 23.09
CA ALA A 410 -6.26 -20.65 21.80
C ALA A 410 -7.38 -21.47 21.15
N MET A 411 -7.23 -22.79 21.13
CA MET A 411 -8.18 -23.69 20.48
C MET A 411 -9.54 -23.73 21.18
N ARG A 412 -9.58 -23.63 22.53
CA ARG A 412 -10.82 -23.52 23.29
C ARG A 412 -11.55 -22.20 23.04
N ARG A 413 -10.83 -21.07 23.00
CA ARG A 413 -11.44 -19.78 22.63
C ARG A 413 -12.07 -19.83 21.24
N MET A 414 -11.34 -20.37 20.25
CA MET A 414 -11.87 -20.54 18.89
C MET A 414 -13.08 -21.48 18.84
N HIS A 415 -13.08 -22.51 19.69
CA HIS A 415 -14.20 -23.43 19.82
C HIS A 415 -15.46 -22.74 20.33
N GLU A 416 -15.34 -21.93 21.38
CA GLU A 416 -16.45 -21.16 21.94
C GLU A 416 -17.00 -20.17 20.90
N GLN A 417 -16.13 -19.39 20.26
CA GLN A 417 -16.52 -18.42 19.21
C GLN A 417 -17.25 -19.08 18.04
N LEU A 418 -16.77 -20.23 17.57
CA LEU A 418 -17.35 -20.92 16.41
C LEU A 418 -18.59 -21.74 16.77
N ALA A 419 -18.74 -22.15 18.03
CA ALA A 419 -19.94 -22.82 18.51
C ALA A 419 -21.16 -21.88 18.43
N GLU A 420 -20.98 -20.57 18.63
CA GLU A 420 -22.04 -19.56 18.44
C GLU A 420 -22.57 -19.52 17.00
N GLU A 421 -21.73 -19.87 16.03
CA GLU A 421 -22.08 -19.98 14.61
C GLU A 421 -22.57 -21.38 14.21
N GLY A 422 -22.80 -22.26 15.19
CA GLY A 422 -23.20 -23.65 14.96
C GLY A 422 -22.10 -24.54 14.38
N PHE A 423 -20.82 -24.14 14.51
CA PHE A 423 -19.69 -24.88 13.96
C PHE A 423 -18.89 -25.60 15.05
N GLN A 424 -18.88 -26.93 15.01
CA GLN A 424 -18.08 -27.74 15.92
C GLN A 424 -16.58 -27.68 15.56
N PHE A 425 -15.82 -26.88 16.31
CA PHE A 425 -14.40 -26.67 16.04
C PHE A 425 -13.49 -27.81 16.53
N LEU A 426 -13.67 -28.29 17.77
CA LEU A 426 -12.92 -29.38 18.40
C LEU A 426 -13.63 -30.72 18.21
N LEU A 427 -12.85 -31.81 18.09
CA LEU A 427 -13.38 -33.16 17.84
C LEU A 427 -13.87 -33.89 19.10
N ALA A 428 -13.46 -33.44 20.29
CA ALA A 428 -13.81 -34.05 21.56
C ALA A 428 -13.85 -33.01 22.68
N ASP A 429 -14.71 -33.28 23.66
CA ASP A 429 -14.78 -32.53 24.91
C ASP A 429 -13.87 -33.14 25.99
N GLY A 430 -13.70 -32.42 27.09
CA GLY A 430 -12.96 -32.87 28.28
C GLY A 430 -11.52 -32.32 28.39
N PRO A 431 -10.69 -32.93 29.27
CA PRO A 431 -9.33 -32.48 29.53
C PRO A 431 -8.47 -32.48 28.26
N TRP A 432 -7.59 -31.49 28.10
CA TRP A 432 -6.78 -31.36 26.87
C TRP A 432 -5.92 -32.59 26.52
N PRO A 433 -5.29 -33.30 27.48
CA PRO A 433 -4.60 -34.55 27.17
C PRO A 433 -5.49 -35.62 26.52
N HIS A 434 -6.78 -35.67 26.90
CA HIS A 434 -7.75 -36.57 26.28
C HIS A 434 -8.06 -36.14 24.84
N VAL A 435 -8.23 -34.83 24.60
CA VAL A 435 -8.43 -34.29 23.25
C VAL A 435 -7.24 -34.60 22.34
N LEU A 436 -6.01 -34.40 22.83
CA LEU A 436 -4.79 -34.73 22.06
C LEU A 436 -4.68 -36.22 21.76
N ALA A 437 -4.96 -37.09 22.74
CA ALA A 437 -4.95 -38.54 22.56
C ALA A 437 -6.00 -39.01 21.53
N GLN A 438 -7.19 -38.39 21.54
CA GLN A 438 -8.23 -38.66 20.56
C GLN A 438 -7.80 -38.27 19.14
N ILE A 439 -7.20 -37.08 18.98
CA ILE A 439 -6.68 -36.60 17.69
C ILE A 439 -5.62 -37.55 17.14
N GLU A 440 -4.69 -38.00 17.98
CA GLU A 440 -3.66 -38.95 17.58
C GLU A 440 -4.25 -40.32 17.21
N TRP A 441 -5.23 -40.80 17.97
CA TRP A 441 -5.92 -42.06 17.69
C TRP A 441 -6.67 -42.02 16.35
N GLU A 442 -7.38 -40.93 16.04
CA GLU A 442 -8.07 -40.75 14.76
C GLU A 442 -7.11 -40.66 13.56
N SER A 443 -5.95 -40.03 13.74
CA SER A 443 -4.90 -39.96 12.72
C SER A 443 -4.30 -41.34 12.40
N ARG A 444 -4.08 -42.20 13.41
CA ARG A 444 -3.53 -43.56 13.23
C ARG A 444 -4.50 -44.50 12.51
N GLY A 445 -5.81 -44.30 12.65
CA GLY A 445 -6.81 -45.10 11.96
C GLY A 445 -7.02 -46.52 12.50
N VAL A 446 -6.44 -46.86 13.66
CA VAL A 446 -6.49 -48.23 14.22
C VAL A 446 -7.72 -48.39 15.13
N GLY A 447 -8.61 -49.32 14.77
CA GLY A 447 -9.79 -49.64 15.58
C GLY A 447 -10.87 -48.56 15.55
N LEU A 448 -10.94 -47.75 14.48
CA LEU A 448 -11.98 -46.74 14.33
C LEU A 448 -13.38 -47.37 14.23
N PRO A 449 -14.42 -46.73 14.79
CA PRO A 449 -15.81 -47.16 14.64
C PRO A 449 -16.22 -47.25 13.18
N GLU A 450 -17.20 -48.12 12.91
CA GLU A 450 -17.80 -48.23 11.59
C GLU A 450 -18.32 -46.86 11.10
N GLY A 451 -18.01 -46.51 9.86
CA GLY A 451 -18.35 -45.21 9.28
C GLY A 451 -17.33 -44.08 9.55
N ARG A 452 -16.28 -44.29 10.36
CA ARG A 452 -15.15 -43.34 10.46
C ARG A 452 -13.98 -43.74 9.58
N VAL A 453 -13.23 -42.74 9.13
CA VAL A 453 -12.02 -42.89 8.31
C VAL A 453 -10.84 -42.24 9.01
N PRO A 454 -9.60 -42.69 8.77
CA PRO A 454 -8.41 -42.03 9.28
C PRO A 454 -8.39 -40.55 8.87
N ALA A 455 -8.14 -39.67 9.82
CA ALA A 455 -8.16 -38.23 9.60
C ALA A 455 -7.15 -37.50 10.48
N ASP A 456 -6.42 -36.56 9.89
CA ASP A 456 -5.54 -35.66 10.63
C ASP A 456 -6.31 -34.41 11.06
N PHE A 457 -6.16 -34.04 12.32
CA PHE A 457 -6.60 -32.74 12.84
C PHE A 457 -5.36 -31.89 13.09
N LEU A 458 -5.23 -30.79 12.35
CA LEU A 458 -4.06 -29.92 12.37
C LEU A 458 -4.46 -28.50 12.74
N VAL A 459 -3.62 -27.84 13.52
CA VAL A 459 -3.67 -26.41 13.79
C VAL A 459 -3.06 -25.69 12.59
N ALA A 460 -3.74 -24.65 12.12
CA ALA A 460 -3.18 -23.69 11.19
C ALA A 460 -2.51 -22.57 11.99
N GLU A 461 -1.19 -22.44 11.84
CA GLU A 461 -0.38 -21.46 12.55
C GLU A 461 0.22 -20.46 11.57
N VAL A 462 0.20 -19.16 11.93
CA VAL A 462 0.91 -18.09 11.23
C VAL A 462 1.79 -17.37 12.26
N ASP A 463 3.09 -17.28 12.00
CA ASP A 463 4.07 -16.61 12.87
C ASP A 463 4.02 -17.02 14.36
N GLY A 464 3.81 -18.31 14.64
CA GLY A 464 3.72 -18.83 16.02
C GLY A 464 2.33 -18.69 16.67
N GLN A 465 1.35 -18.13 15.97
CA GLN A 465 0.00 -17.94 16.47
C GLN A 465 -0.99 -18.90 15.79
N PRO A 466 -1.75 -19.71 16.54
CA PRO A 466 -2.89 -20.45 15.99
C PRO A 466 -3.93 -19.48 15.43
N VAL A 467 -4.32 -19.68 14.17
CA VAL A 467 -5.31 -18.84 13.47
C VAL A 467 -6.55 -19.62 13.03
N GLY A 468 -6.49 -20.95 13.09
CA GLY A 468 -7.57 -21.82 12.66
C GLY A 468 -7.18 -23.30 12.74
N ARG A 469 -7.95 -24.15 12.08
CA ARG A 469 -7.70 -25.59 12.01
C ARG A 469 -8.11 -26.18 10.68
N VAL A 470 -7.62 -27.39 10.43
CA VAL A 470 -8.05 -28.23 9.33
C VAL A 470 -8.15 -29.69 9.75
N SER A 471 -9.16 -30.37 9.23
CA SER A 471 -9.36 -31.81 9.32
C SER A 471 -9.16 -32.39 7.92
N ILE A 472 -8.23 -33.31 7.77
CA ILE A 472 -7.83 -33.93 6.51
C ILE A 472 -8.13 -35.42 6.59
N ARG A 473 -9.16 -35.87 5.88
CA ARG A 473 -9.55 -37.28 5.82
C ARG A 473 -8.80 -37.96 4.69
N HIS A 474 -8.15 -39.08 4.98
CA HIS A 474 -7.25 -39.76 4.03
C HIS A 474 -8.00 -40.49 2.91
N ARG A 475 -9.29 -40.75 3.08
CA ARG A 475 -10.18 -41.38 2.10
C ARG A 475 -11.63 -40.94 2.30
N LEU A 476 -12.46 -41.12 1.28
CA LEU A 476 -13.91 -40.90 1.36
C LEU A 476 -14.64 -42.23 1.61
N ASN A 477 -15.63 -42.20 2.50
CA ASN A 477 -16.71 -43.19 2.54
C ASN A 477 -17.96 -42.58 1.88
N ASP A 478 -19.08 -43.31 1.86
CA ASP A 478 -20.31 -42.87 1.21
C ASP A 478 -20.80 -41.52 1.74
N PHE A 479 -20.79 -41.33 3.07
CA PHE A 479 -21.19 -40.06 3.67
C PHE A 479 -20.27 -38.90 3.25
N LEU A 480 -18.95 -39.11 3.32
CA LEU A 480 -17.98 -38.08 2.97
C LEU A 480 -18.00 -37.75 1.48
N LEU A 481 -18.30 -38.71 0.61
CA LEU A 481 -18.46 -38.48 -0.82
C LEU A 481 -19.67 -37.60 -1.14
N GLN A 482 -20.72 -37.66 -0.32
CA GLN A 482 -21.96 -36.92 -0.49
C GLN A 482 -21.94 -35.55 0.20
N GLU A 483 -21.49 -35.48 1.46
CA GLU A 483 -21.69 -34.30 2.30
C GLU A 483 -20.43 -33.74 2.93
N GLY A 484 -19.42 -34.57 3.23
CA GLY A 484 -18.31 -34.18 4.11
C GLY A 484 -17.00 -33.77 3.43
N GLY A 485 -16.69 -34.34 2.28
CA GLY A 485 -15.41 -34.16 1.57
C GLY A 485 -14.17 -34.65 2.34
N HIS A 486 -13.00 -34.48 1.74
CA HIS A 486 -11.71 -34.79 2.35
C HIS A 486 -11.31 -33.73 3.37
N ILE A 487 -11.59 -32.45 3.08
CA ILE A 487 -11.10 -31.31 3.86
C ILE A 487 -12.27 -30.62 4.56
N GLY A 488 -12.17 -30.47 5.87
CA GLY A 488 -12.99 -29.52 6.64
C GLY A 488 -12.07 -28.52 7.34
N TYR A 489 -12.30 -27.22 7.18
CA TYR A 489 -11.44 -26.19 7.75
C TYR A 489 -12.25 -25.10 8.44
N ALA A 490 -11.60 -24.38 9.35
CA ALA A 490 -12.15 -23.19 9.98
C ALA A 490 -11.06 -22.20 10.31
N VAL A 491 -11.41 -20.92 10.24
CA VAL A 491 -10.57 -19.80 10.66
C VAL A 491 -11.35 -19.04 11.71
N ALA A 492 -10.70 -18.73 12.83
CA ALA A 492 -11.36 -18.02 13.91
C ALA A 492 -11.78 -16.60 13.44
N PRO A 493 -12.92 -16.08 13.92
CA PRO A 493 -13.53 -14.86 13.42
C PRO A 493 -12.56 -13.68 13.23
N GLU A 494 -11.68 -13.45 14.20
CA GLU A 494 -10.68 -12.39 14.23
C GLU A 494 -9.63 -12.48 13.12
N PHE A 495 -9.42 -13.68 12.56
CA PHE A 495 -8.45 -13.94 11.49
C PHE A 495 -9.10 -14.09 10.10
N ARG A 496 -10.43 -13.95 9.99
CA ARG A 496 -11.14 -14.04 8.71
C ARG A 496 -10.81 -12.88 7.78
N ARG A 497 -11.06 -13.08 6.48
CA ARG A 497 -10.78 -12.11 5.40
C ARG A 497 -9.28 -11.74 5.23
N ARG A 498 -8.39 -12.48 5.89
CA ARG A 498 -6.93 -12.45 5.71
C ARG A 498 -6.42 -13.60 4.84
N GLY A 499 -7.31 -14.26 4.07
CA GLY A 499 -7.00 -15.35 3.13
C GLY A 499 -6.40 -16.63 3.72
N TYR A 500 -6.31 -16.73 5.04
CA TYR A 500 -5.80 -17.91 5.76
C TYR A 500 -6.56 -19.17 5.36
N ALA A 501 -7.88 -19.07 5.17
CA ALA A 501 -8.73 -20.18 4.73
C ALA A 501 -8.30 -20.76 3.38
N THR A 502 -7.92 -19.90 2.42
CA THR A 502 -7.46 -20.35 1.09
C THR A 502 -6.13 -21.09 1.20
N GLU A 503 -5.22 -20.59 2.03
CA GLU A 503 -3.90 -21.21 2.21
C GLU A 503 -3.97 -22.51 3.02
N ILE A 504 -4.84 -22.58 4.04
CA ILE A 504 -5.16 -23.82 4.74
C ILE A 504 -5.62 -24.90 3.76
N VAL A 505 -6.52 -24.56 2.83
CA VAL A 505 -7.01 -25.52 1.81
C VAL A 505 -5.86 -25.96 0.89
N ARG A 506 -5.01 -25.03 0.42
CA ARG A 506 -3.88 -25.36 -0.45
C ARG A 506 -2.88 -26.29 0.22
N GLU A 507 -2.49 -26.00 1.46
CA GLU A 507 -1.57 -26.85 2.24
C GLU A 507 -2.20 -28.22 2.53
N ALA A 508 -3.50 -28.27 2.81
CA ALA A 508 -4.22 -29.53 2.99
C ALA A 508 -4.27 -30.37 1.70
N VAL A 509 -4.47 -29.75 0.53
CA VAL A 509 -4.41 -30.42 -0.77
C VAL A 509 -3.01 -30.99 -1.05
N LYS A 510 -1.94 -30.20 -0.79
CA LYS A 510 -0.55 -30.69 -0.92
C LYS A 510 -0.30 -31.92 -0.03
N ARG A 511 -0.83 -31.91 1.19
CA ARG A 511 -0.68 -33.03 2.12
C ARG A 511 -1.44 -34.28 1.66
N LEU A 512 -2.65 -34.12 1.11
CA LEU A 512 -3.40 -35.22 0.50
C LEU A 512 -2.71 -35.79 -0.75
N ALA A 513 -2.10 -34.93 -1.57
CA ALA A 513 -1.31 -35.36 -2.73
C ALA A 513 -0.10 -36.23 -2.32
N ALA A 514 0.54 -35.88 -1.20
CA ALA A 514 1.64 -36.65 -0.60
C ALA A 514 1.17 -38.01 -0.06
N LEU A 515 -0.10 -38.12 0.36
CA LEU A 515 -0.75 -39.36 0.76
C LEU A 515 -1.30 -40.19 -0.42
N GLY A 516 -1.10 -39.73 -1.66
CA GLY A 516 -1.53 -40.44 -2.87
C GLY A 516 -2.98 -40.20 -3.29
N VAL A 517 -3.62 -39.14 -2.79
CA VAL A 517 -4.96 -38.74 -3.24
C VAL A 517 -4.83 -37.81 -4.44
N ASP A 518 -5.25 -38.26 -5.62
CA ASP A 518 -5.13 -37.48 -6.88
C ASP A 518 -6.21 -36.40 -7.02
N ARG A 519 -7.42 -36.65 -6.50
CA ARG A 519 -8.57 -35.73 -6.57
C ARG A 519 -9.15 -35.48 -5.18
N VAL A 520 -9.18 -34.22 -4.79
CA VAL A 520 -9.66 -33.80 -3.47
C VAL A 520 -11.05 -33.19 -3.57
N LEU A 521 -12.03 -33.86 -2.98
CA LEU A 521 -13.38 -33.34 -2.76
C LEU A 521 -13.41 -32.39 -1.56
N ILE A 522 -13.97 -31.20 -1.73
CA ILE A 522 -14.33 -30.28 -0.64
C ILE A 522 -15.81 -29.91 -0.80
N THR A 523 -16.54 -29.86 0.30
CA THR A 523 -17.95 -29.50 0.31
C THR A 523 -18.20 -28.26 1.17
N CYS A 524 -19.23 -27.50 0.81
CA CYS A 524 -19.75 -26.42 1.65
C CYS A 524 -21.26 -26.30 1.48
N ASP A 525 -21.94 -25.63 2.42
CA ASP A 525 -23.36 -25.34 2.27
C ASP A 525 -23.59 -24.39 1.10
N ASP A 526 -24.71 -24.54 0.39
CA ASP A 526 -25.04 -23.71 -0.78
C ASP A 526 -25.13 -22.22 -0.45
N GLY A 527 -25.60 -21.87 0.77
CA GLY A 527 -25.61 -20.50 1.27
C GLY A 527 -24.25 -19.98 1.76
N ASN A 528 -23.23 -20.84 1.87
CA ASN A 528 -21.91 -20.44 2.38
C ASN A 528 -21.01 -19.94 1.25
N HIS A 529 -21.33 -18.74 0.74
CA HIS A 529 -20.60 -18.10 -0.36
C HIS A 529 -19.12 -17.82 -0.03
N ALA A 530 -18.79 -17.62 1.26
CA ALA A 530 -17.41 -17.40 1.70
C ALA A 530 -16.55 -18.66 1.53
N SER A 531 -17.09 -19.82 1.90
CA SER A 531 -16.43 -21.11 1.71
C SER A 531 -16.34 -21.47 0.23
N ALA A 532 -17.42 -21.31 -0.53
CA ALA A 532 -17.43 -21.49 -1.99
C ALA A 532 -16.31 -20.68 -2.68
N GLY A 533 -16.23 -19.38 -2.41
CA GLY A 533 -15.18 -18.53 -2.98
C GLY A 533 -13.77 -18.88 -2.50
N THR A 534 -13.62 -19.43 -1.28
CA THR A 534 -12.33 -19.93 -0.78
C THR A 534 -11.88 -21.16 -1.56
N ILE A 535 -12.79 -22.12 -1.76
CA ILE A 535 -12.53 -23.37 -2.47
C ILE A 535 -12.19 -23.09 -3.94
N GLU A 536 -12.95 -22.21 -4.60
CA GLU A 536 -12.70 -21.78 -5.99
C GLU A 536 -11.32 -21.11 -6.14
N LYS A 537 -10.93 -20.22 -5.22
CA LYS A 537 -9.59 -19.59 -5.20
C LYS A 537 -8.45 -20.58 -4.93
N ALA A 538 -8.76 -21.71 -4.28
CA ALA A 538 -7.83 -22.80 -4.07
C ALA A 538 -7.76 -23.78 -5.27
N GLY A 539 -8.50 -23.49 -6.37
CA GLY A 539 -8.51 -24.32 -7.58
C GLY A 539 -9.68 -25.31 -7.66
N GLY A 540 -10.69 -25.17 -6.80
CA GLY A 540 -11.87 -26.02 -6.80
C GLY A 540 -12.79 -25.75 -7.98
N VAL A 541 -13.17 -26.81 -8.67
CA VAL A 541 -14.17 -26.79 -9.74
C VAL A 541 -15.46 -27.41 -9.21
N LEU A 542 -16.56 -26.66 -9.27
CA LEU A 542 -17.87 -27.14 -8.85
C LEU A 542 -18.30 -28.33 -9.72
N GLU A 543 -18.65 -29.44 -9.09
CA GLU A 543 -19.26 -30.60 -9.75
C GLU A 543 -20.78 -30.47 -9.77
N ASP A 544 -21.40 -30.38 -8.59
CA ASP A 544 -22.84 -30.32 -8.42
C ASP A 544 -23.25 -29.69 -7.08
N VAL A 545 -24.56 -29.46 -6.93
CA VAL A 545 -25.22 -29.10 -5.67
C VAL A 545 -26.19 -30.21 -5.32
N ARG A 546 -26.01 -30.86 -4.16
CA ARG A 546 -26.81 -32.01 -3.73
C ARG A 546 -27.69 -31.68 -2.53
N PRO A 547 -28.98 -32.06 -2.53
CA PRO A 547 -29.80 -32.00 -1.33
C PRO A 547 -29.26 -32.98 -0.29
N THR A 548 -29.33 -32.61 0.99
CA THR A 548 -28.98 -33.49 2.11
C THR A 548 -30.25 -33.91 2.84
N ALA A 549 -30.19 -35.04 3.55
CA ALA A 549 -31.37 -35.60 4.23
C ALA A 549 -31.82 -34.78 5.45
N ALA A 550 -30.93 -34.00 6.05
CA ALA A 550 -31.14 -33.34 7.35
C ALA A 550 -30.59 -31.90 7.43
N GLY A 551 -30.20 -31.28 6.31
CA GLY A 551 -29.54 -29.97 6.33
C GLY A 551 -29.64 -29.17 5.03
N PRO A 552 -28.88 -28.06 4.92
CA PRO A 552 -28.79 -27.32 3.67
C PRO A 552 -28.15 -28.16 2.56
N ALA A 553 -28.50 -27.85 1.30
CA ALA A 553 -27.87 -28.48 0.15
C ALA A 553 -26.35 -28.22 0.15
N LYS A 554 -25.57 -29.20 -0.27
CA LYS A 554 -24.11 -29.15 -0.31
C LYS A 554 -23.62 -28.89 -1.72
N ARG A 555 -22.79 -27.88 -1.88
CA ARG A 555 -21.94 -27.69 -3.06
C ARG A 555 -20.75 -28.62 -2.96
N ARG A 556 -20.43 -29.33 -4.04
CA ARG A 556 -19.35 -30.30 -4.11
C ARG A 556 -18.33 -29.84 -5.13
N TYR A 557 -17.09 -29.63 -4.69
CA TYR A 557 -16.00 -29.12 -5.51
C TYR A 557 -14.86 -30.14 -5.58
N TRP A 558 -14.30 -30.36 -6.77
CA TRP A 558 -13.09 -31.14 -6.94
C TRP A 558 -11.89 -30.25 -7.20
N ILE A 559 -10.79 -30.53 -6.51
CA ILE A 559 -9.46 -29.96 -6.75
C ILE A 559 -8.55 -31.08 -7.26
N GLN A 560 -7.81 -30.82 -8.35
CA GLN A 560 -6.74 -31.70 -8.79
C GLN A 560 -5.53 -31.50 -7.87
N ALA A 561 -5.06 -32.57 -7.25
CA ALA A 561 -3.94 -32.51 -6.31
C ALA A 561 -2.58 -32.73 -7.01
N ARG A 562 -2.60 -33.18 -8.27
CA ARG A 562 -1.44 -33.44 -9.13
C ARG A 562 -1.67 -32.94 -10.55
#